data_AF-A0A0A7UZ42-F1
#
_entry.id   AF-A0A0A7UZ42-F1
#
_cell.length_a   1.000
_cell.length_b   1.000
_cell.length_c   1.000
_cell.angle_alpha   90.00
_cell.angle_beta   90.00
_cell.angle_gamma   90.00
#
_symmetry.space_group_name_H-M   'P 1'
#
loop_
_entity.id
_entity.type
_entity.pdbx_description
1 polymer ?
#
loop_
_entity_poly.entity_id
_entity_poly.type
_entity_poly.pdbx_seq_one_letter_code
_entity_poly.pdbx_strand_id
1 'polypeptide(L)' 'MVKYTCKSCKTDCDDITDHMLKVHKFSKWIMELQLKTNPNTYKNCFEKKA' A
#
# COMPACT_ATOMS: atom_id res chain seq x y z
N MET A 1 2.83 8.83 12.19
CA MET A 1 4.25 8.59 11.89
C MET A 1 4.32 7.89 10.56
N VAL A 2 5.08 8.43 9.60
CA VAL A 2 5.32 7.78 8.31
C VAL A 2 6.07 6.46 8.55
N LYS A 3 5.56 5.36 8.00
CA LYS A 3 6.12 4.01 8.22
C LYS A 3 6.67 3.38 6.96
N TYR A 4 6.23 3.86 5.81
CA TYR A 4 6.50 3.25 4.52
C TYR A 4 6.79 4.32 3.46
N THR A 5 7.56 3.95 2.45
CA THR A 5 7.75 4.71 1.23
C THR A 5 7.32 3.85 0.05
N CYS A 6 6.40 4.35 -0.77
CA CYS A 6 5.99 3.65 -1.98
C CYS A 6 7.15 3.65 -2.99
N LYS A 7 7.56 2.48 -3.46
CA LYS A 7 8.67 2.37 -4.41
C LYS A 7 8.36 2.98 -5.78
N SER A 8 7.08 2.99 -6.15
CA SER A 8 6.60 3.44 -7.47
C SER A 8 6.58 4.96 -7.58
N CYS A 9 5.92 5.64 -6.64
CA CYS A 9 5.77 7.10 -6.67
C CYS A 9 6.72 7.84 -5.72
N LYS A 10 7.56 7.10 -4.97
CA LYS A 10 8.54 7.63 -4.01
C LYS A 10 7.95 8.53 -2.92
N THR A 11 6.64 8.44 -2.69
CA THR A 11 5.99 9.16 -1.61
C THR A 11 5.92 8.34 -0.33
N ASP A 12 5.95 9.05 0.77
CA ASP A 12 5.85 8.52 2.11
C ASP A 12 4.39 8.32 2.54
N CYS A 13 4.12 7.23 3.26
CA CYS A 13 2.83 6.95 3.86
C CYS A 13 2.95 6.19 5.18
N ASP A 14 1.91 6.26 6.00
CA ASP A 14 1.77 5.51 7.25
C ASP A 14 0.95 4.24 7.09
N ASP A 15 0.05 4.19 6.09
CA ASP A 15 -0.74 3.02 5.72
C ASP A 15 -0.62 2.71 4.22
N ILE A 16 -0.32 1.45 3.90
CA ILE A 16 -0.16 0.96 2.52
C ILE A 16 -1.52 0.94 1.79
N THR A 17 -2.57 0.49 2.46
CA THR A 17 -3.90 0.34 1.85
C THR A 17 -4.48 1.71 1.51
N ASP A 18 -4.44 2.65 2.45
CA ASP A 18 -4.91 4.01 2.26
C ASP A 18 -4.15 4.71 1.12
N HIS A 19 -2.82 4.50 1.05
CA HIS A 19 -2.01 5.00 -0.06
C HIS A 19 -2.49 4.48 -1.41
N MET A 20 -2.69 3.17 -1.55
CA MET A 20 -3.15 2.57 -2.80
C MET A 20 -4.55 3.07 -3.21
N LEU A 21 -5.45 3.28 -2.25
CA LEU A 21 -6.80 3.79 -2.53
C LEU A 21 -6.81 5.27 -2.90
N LYS A 22 -6.10 6.11 -2.16
CA LYS A 22 -6.16 7.57 -2.35
C LYS A 22 -5.23 8.07 -3.45
N VAL A 23 -4.02 7.53 -3.54
CA VAL A 23 -2.99 7.97 -4.49
C VAL A 23 -3.11 7.21 -5.80
N HIS A 24 -3.11 5.87 -5.74
CA HIS A 24 -3.19 5.04 -6.95
C HIS A 24 -4.63 4.79 -7.43
N LYS A 25 -5.65 5.24 -6.69
CA LYS A 25 -7.08 5.12 -7.05
C LYS A 25 -7.53 3.69 -7.29
N PHE A 26 -6.93 2.73 -6.59
CA PHE A 26 -7.33 1.32 -6.70
C PHE A 26 -8.73 1.11 -6.12
N SER A 27 -9.45 0.13 -6.67
CA SER A 27 -10.76 -0.25 -6.14
C SER A 27 -10.62 -0.94 -4.79
N LYS A 28 -11.30 -0.41 -3.77
CA LYS A 28 -11.29 -0.96 -2.41
C LYS A 28 -11.72 -2.41 -2.35
N TRP A 29 -12.80 -2.76 -3.05
CA TRP A 29 -13.31 -4.13 -3.09
C TRP A 29 -12.26 -5.12 -3.64
N ILE A 30 -11.59 -4.74 -4.73
CA ILE A 30 -10.56 -5.59 -5.35
C ILE A 30 -9.37 -5.75 -4.40
N MET A 31 -8.94 -4.66 -3.77
CA MET A 31 -7.85 -4.70 -2.79
C MET A 31 -8.18 -5.59 -1.59
N GLU A 32 -9.39 -5.49 -1.04
CA GLU A 32 -9.83 -6.33 0.08
C GLU A 32 -9.83 -7.81 -0.28
N LEU A 33 -10.28 -8.17 -1.50
CA LEU A 33 -10.19 -9.54 -1.99
C LEU A 33 -8.73 -10.01 -2.13
N GLN A 34 -7.86 -9.20 -2.73
CA GLN A 34 -6.44 -9.53 -2.88
C GLN A 34 -5.74 -9.70 -1.54
N LEU A 35 -6.02 -8.83 -0.55
CA LEU A 35 -5.49 -8.93 0.80
C LEU A 35 -6.05 -10.13 1.57
N LYS A 36 -7.31 -10.50 1.35
CA LYS A 36 -7.91 -11.71 1.92
C LYS A 36 -7.24 -12.97 1.38
N THR A 37 -6.91 -12.99 0.09
CA THR A 37 -6.18 -14.11 -0.53
C THR A 37 -4.71 -14.13 -0.10
N ASN A 38 -4.04 -12.97 -0.07
CA ASN A 38 -2.66 -12.83 0.38
C ASN A 38 -2.45 -11.49 1.12
N PRO A 39 -2.29 -11.50 2.45
CA PRO A 39 -2.08 -10.29 3.25
C PRO A 39 -0.81 -9.50 2.88
N ASN A 40 0.15 -10.13 2.20
CA ASN A 40 1.41 -9.50 1.80
C ASN A 40 1.41 -8.95 0.37
N THR A 41 0.28 -8.96 -0.34
CA THR A 41 0.15 -8.60 -1.76
C THR A 41 0.93 -7.34 -2.13
N TYR A 42 0.78 -6.26 -1.36
CA TYR A 42 1.42 -4.98 -1.66
C TYR A 42 2.71 -4.72 -0.88
N LYS A 43 3.08 -5.60 0.07
CA LYS A 43 4.19 -5.33 1.00
C LYS A 43 5.51 -5.07 0.27
N ASN A 44 5.77 -5.80 -0.82
CA ASN A 44 7.02 -5.65 -1.60
C ASN A 44 7.08 -4.36 -2.41
N CYS A 45 5.93 -3.71 -2.66
CA CYS A 45 5.84 -2.43 -3.35
C CYS A 45 6.24 -1.24 -2.47
N PHE A 46 6.39 -1.46 -1.17
CA PHE A 46 6.74 -0.44 -0.19
C PHE A 46 8.05 -0.79 0.51
N GLU A 47 8.83 0.24 0.83
CA GLU A 47 9.99 0.14 1.71
C GLU A 47 9.57 0.58 3.09
N LYS A 48 9.92 -0.19 4.12
CA LYS A 48 9.69 0.23 5.50
C LYS A 48 10.71 1.31 5.84
N LYS A 49 10.25 2.47 6.29
CA LYS A 49 11.13 3.47 6.88
C LYS A 49 11.53 3.00 8.28
N ALA A 50 12.83 2.92 8.50
CA ALA A 50 13.46 2.56 9.78
C ALA A 50 13.26 3.67 10.81
#